data_AF-A0A5C2S8X7-F1
#
_entry.id   AF-A0A5C2S8X7-F1
#
_cell.length_a   1.000
_cell.length_b   1.000
_cell.length_c   1.000
_cell.angle_alpha   90.00
_cell.angle_beta   90.00
_cell.angle_gamma   90.00
#
_symmetry.space_group_name_H-M   'P 1'
#
loop_
_entity.id
_entity.type
_entity.pdbx_description
1 polymer ?
#
loop_
_entity_poly.entity_id
_entity_poly.type
_entity_poly.pdbx_seq_one_letter_code
_entity_poly.pdbx_strand_id
1 'polypeptide(L)'
;MPQTSPFTRETSIPLQEWEREDKVNLEVVTYGWEGTKCTIRFYLPMERDKQRLHDMTRNLIRDVKHSRDWMCEFCGRIARETQVMTLTWTHLSPPRMAIFIHHICNHDRQECFAELEEHHYAIKMLNNLPQTPLPRPRRKRPGDRHPRASSCAGCQKDATSSMELQRCSRCKLTRYCGTECQRDDWKRHKQTCSQIYSVLFEGWDDRDAAPQVQQLEQA
;
A
#
# COMPACT_ATOMS: atom_id res chain seq x y z
N MET A 1 27.36 30.71 25.05
CA MET A 1 27.43 29.99 23.76
C MET A 1 26.73 28.65 23.94
N PRO A 2 25.52 28.42 23.41
CA PRO A 2 24.93 27.10 23.47
C PRO A 2 25.66 26.21 22.47
N GLN A 3 26.15 25.07 22.93
CA GLN A 3 26.85 24.09 22.11
C GLN A 3 25.84 23.37 21.22
N THR A 4 25.98 23.53 19.91
CA THR A 4 25.19 22.77 18.93
C THR A 4 25.65 21.31 18.90
N SER A 5 24.72 20.40 19.17
CA SER A 5 24.90 18.94 19.07
C SER A 5 25.46 18.52 17.70
N PRO A 6 26.43 17.58 17.62
CA PRO A 6 27.06 17.16 16.36
C PRO A 6 26.27 16.09 15.57
N PHE A 7 25.05 15.75 15.97
CA PHE A 7 24.13 14.86 15.23
C PHE A 7 22.96 15.73 14.76
N THR A 8 22.67 15.98 13.48
CA THR A 8 22.67 15.12 12.29
C THR A 8 22.74 16.01 11.05
N ARG A 9 23.72 15.84 10.14
CA ARG A 9 23.61 16.44 8.80
C ARG A 9 22.48 15.71 8.07
N GLU A 10 21.33 16.35 7.87
CA GLU A 10 20.28 15.83 7.01
C GLU A 10 20.86 15.66 5.59
N THR A 11 20.74 14.45 5.03
CA THR A 11 21.20 14.19 3.67
C THR A 11 20.12 14.70 2.71
N SER A 12 20.40 15.81 2.02
CA SER A 12 19.54 16.34 0.97
C SER A 12 19.76 15.53 -0.32
N ILE A 13 18.74 14.77 -0.72
CA ILE A 13 18.70 14.08 -2.03
C ILE A 13 17.75 14.88 -2.92
N PRO A 14 18.09 15.16 -4.19
CA PRO A 14 17.22 15.88 -5.11
C PRO A 14 15.80 15.32 -5.13
N LEU A 15 14.81 16.21 -5.17
CA LEU A 15 13.40 15.81 -5.25
C LEU A 15 13.12 15.20 -6.62
N GLN A 16 12.30 14.15 -6.64
CA GLN A 16 11.63 13.72 -7.86
C GLN A 16 10.48 14.68 -8.20
N GLU A 17 10.01 14.67 -9.44
CA GLU A 17 8.95 15.56 -9.95
C GLU A 17 7.68 15.58 -9.08
N TRP A 18 7.31 14.43 -8.51
CA TRP A 18 6.12 14.30 -7.68
C TRP A 18 6.38 14.59 -6.18
N GLU A 19 7.62 14.73 -5.74
CA GLU A 19 7.94 14.88 -4.31
C GLU A 19 7.78 16.33 -3.85
N ARG A 20 7.36 16.51 -2.60
CA ARG A 20 7.21 17.81 -1.94
C ARG A 20 8.16 17.95 -0.75
N GLU A 21 8.76 19.12 -0.61
CA GLU A 21 9.66 19.45 0.51
C GLU A 21 8.92 19.57 1.86
N ASP A 22 7.66 20.02 1.85
CA ASP A 22 6.85 20.24 3.05
C ASP A 22 6.09 19.00 3.55
N LYS A 23 6.37 17.81 2.98
CA LYS A 23 5.66 16.56 3.24
C LYS A 23 6.62 15.41 3.51
N VAL A 24 6.08 14.32 4.07
CA VAL A 24 6.71 13.00 3.91
C VAL A 24 6.18 12.38 2.62
N ASN A 25 7.07 12.11 1.68
CA ASN A 25 6.73 11.52 0.40
C ASN A 25 6.69 10.00 0.56
N LEU A 26 5.49 9.43 0.42
CA LEU A 26 5.26 7.98 0.53
C LEU A 26 4.92 7.42 -0.85
N GLU A 27 5.69 6.44 -1.30
CA GLU A 27 5.34 5.60 -2.46
C GLU A 27 4.95 4.19 -1.99
N VAL A 28 3.74 3.76 -2.35
CA VAL A 28 3.25 2.41 -2.13
C VAL A 28 3.27 1.68 -3.46
N VAL A 29 3.98 0.56 -3.54
CA VAL A 29 3.98 -0.32 -4.70
C VAL A 29 3.35 -1.64 -4.29
N THR A 30 2.29 -2.05 -4.98
CA THR A 30 1.58 -3.29 -4.69
C THR A 30 1.62 -4.22 -5.89
N TYR A 31 1.75 -5.52 -5.64
CA TYR A 31 2.03 -6.55 -6.63
C TYR A 31 1.00 -7.68 -6.59
N GLY A 32 0.63 -8.17 -7.77
CA GLY A 32 -0.27 -9.29 -7.98
C GLY A 32 0.21 -10.23 -9.08
N TRP A 33 -0.66 -11.16 -9.46
CA TRP A 33 -0.38 -12.18 -10.47
C TRP A 33 0.05 -11.59 -11.82
N GLU A 34 0.93 -12.30 -12.53
CA GLU A 34 1.38 -11.95 -13.90
C GLU A 34 1.92 -10.52 -14.03
N GLY A 35 2.58 -10.01 -12.99
CA GLY A 35 3.20 -8.68 -13.02
C GLY A 35 2.19 -7.53 -12.91
N THR A 36 0.91 -7.80 -12.60
CA THR A 36 -0.04 -6.76 -12.23
C THR A 36 0.51 -5.93 -11.07
N LYS A 37 0.51 -4.61 -11.23
CA LYS A 37 1.08 -3.68 -10.25
C LYS A 37 0.17 -2.49 -10.03
N CYS A 38 0.27 -1.88 -8.86
CA CYS A 38 -0.24 -0.53 -8.67
C CYS A 38 0.76 0.31 -7.88
N THR A 39 1.05 1.50 -8.40
CA THR A 39 1.88 2.52 -7.75
C THR A 39 0.97 3.61 -7.21
N ILE A 40 1.06 3.89 -5.92
CA ILE A 40 0.24 4.89 -5.24
C ILE A 40 1.16 5.84 -4.50
N ARG A 41 1.06 7.13 -4.81
CA ARG A 41 1.86 8.17 -4.18
C ARG A 41 1.02 8.96 -3.20
N PHE A 42 1.59 9.26 -2.05
CA PHE A 42 0.94 9.97 -0.97
C PHE A 42 1.78 11.15 -0.49
N TYR A 43 1.10 12.20 -0.07
CA TYR A 43 1.67 13.27 0.74
C TYR A 43 1.17 13.13 2.18
N LEU A 44 2.03 12.58 3.04
CA LEU A 44 1.73 12.53 4.47
C LEU A 44 2.11 13.88 5.12
N PRO A 45 1.43 14.27 6.21
CA PRO A 45 1.91 15.32 7.10
C PRO A 45 3.39 15.11 7.47
N MET A 46 4.16 16.20 7.54
CA MET A 46 5.56 16.16 7.95
C MET A 46 5.68 15.53 9.34
N GLU A 47 6.45 14.45 9.43
CA GLU A 47 6.70 13.71 10.67
C GLU A 47 8.05 13.00 10.54
N ARG A 48 8.85 13.01 11.61
CA ARG A 48 10.18 12.37 11.67
C ARG A 48 10.23 11.22 12.67
N ASP A 49 9.21 11.06 13.52
CA ASP A 49 9.06 9.87 14.34
C ASP A 49 8.60 8.69 13.47
N LYS A 50 9.43 7.65 13.44
CA LYS A 50 9.17 6.46 12.62
C LYS A 50 7.89 5.76 13.07
N GLN A 51 7.66 5.60 14.37
CA GLN A 51 6.48 4.87 14.85
C GLN A 51 5.18 5.59 14.46
N ARG A 52 5.13 6.91 14.58
CA ARG A 52 3.98 7.73 14.16
C ARG A 52 3.73 7.62 12.66
N LEU A 53 4.76 7.63 11.81
CA LEU A 53 4.61 7.40 10.37
C LEU A 53 4.00 6.02 10.07
N HIS A 54 4.47 4.98 10.76
CA HIS A 54 3.90 3.64 10.63
C HIS A 54 2.43 3.59 11.12
N ASP A 55 2.08 4.33 12.17
CA ASP A 55 0.70 4.40 12.66
C ASP A 55 -0.23 5.15 11.71
N MET A 56 0.25 6.23 11.09
CA MET A 56 -0.48 7.00 10.07
C MET A 56 -0.81 6.17 8.83
N THR A 57 0.06 5.23 8.47
CA THR A 57 -0.08 4.41 7.26
C THR A 57 -0.86 3.10 7.49
N ARG A 58 -1.08 2.68 8.74
CA ARG A 58 -1.72 1.39 9.08
C ARG A 58 -3.04 1.11 8.34
N ASN A 59 -3.86 2.14 8.16
CA ASN A 59 -5.19 1.98 7.57
C ASN A 59 -5.18 1.84 6.04
N LEU A 60 -4.10 2.24 5.35
CA LEU A 60 -4.04 2.21 3.89
C LEU A 60 -4.04 0.79 3.34
N ILE A 61 -3.52 -0.19 4.09
CA ILE A 61 -3.42 -1.58 3.64
C ILE A 61 -4.79 -2.13 3.25
N ARG A 62 -5.86 -1.74 3.97
CA ARG A 62 -7.23 -2.14 3.62
C ARG A 62 -7.69 -1.50 2.31
N ASP A 63 -7.37 -0.22 2.07
CA ASP A 63 -7.72 0.46 0.81
C ASP A 63 -6.98 -0.16 -0.38
N VAL A 64 -5.70 -0.51 -0.21
CA VAL A 64 -4.90 -1.16 -1.25
C VAL A 64 -5.35 -2.60 -1.48
N LYS A 65 -5.59 -3.37 -0.41
CA LYS A 65 -6.09 -4.75 -0.51
C LYS A 65 -7.33 -4.85 -1.39
N HIS A 66 -8.24 -3.88 -1.27
CA HIS A 66 -9.55 -3.88 -1.92
C HIS A 66 -9.64 -3.02 -3.19
N SER A 67 -8.50 -2.57 -3.72
CA SER A 67 -8.46 -1.63 -4.85
C SER A 67 -8.75 -2.28 -6.21
N ARG A 68 -8.45 -3.58 -6.35
CA ARG A 68 -8.59 -4.37 -7.58
C ARG A 68 -8.87 -5.83 -7.28
N ASP A 69 -9.10 -6.60 -8.34
CA ASP A 69 -9.30 -8.03 -8.31
C ASP A 69 -7.97 -8.76 -8.22
N TRP A 70 -7.23 -8.46 -7.16
CA TRP A 70 -5.89 -8.99 -6.93
C TRP A 70 -5.93 -10.51 -6.80
N MET A 71 -5.12 -11.16 -7.62
CA MET A 71 -4.76 -12.56 -7.49
C MET A 71 -3.40 -12.67 -6.80
N CYS A 72 -3.14 -13.84 -6.23
CA CYS A 72 -1.90 -14.16 -5.56
C CYS A 72 -0.74 -13.98 -6.54
N GLU A 73 0.21 -13.12 -6.19
CA GLU A 73 1.40 -12.80 -6.98
C GLU A 73 2.16 -14.03 -7.45
N PHE A 74 2.19 -15.07 -6.61
CA PHE A 74 3.00 -16.26 -6.84
C PHE A 74 2.28 -17.44 -7.50
N CYS A 75 0.94 -17.48 -7.47
CA CYS A 75 0.22 -18.69 -7.94
C CYS A 75 -1.11 -18.47 -8.64
N GLY A 76 -1.54 -17.22 -8.82
CA GLY A 76 -2.75 -16.87 -9.55
C GLY A 76 -4.06 -17.22 -8.85
N ARG A 77 -4.02 -17.90 -7.70
CA ARG A 77 -5.22 -18.12 -6.88
C ARG A 77 -5.71 -16.80 -6.29
N ILE A 78 -6.99 -16.74 -5.92
CA ILE A 78 -7.58 -15.57 -5.27
C ILE A 78 -6.74 -15.12 -4.06
N ALA A 79 -6.31 -13.87 -4.06
CA ALA A 79 -5.63 -13.29 -2.91
C ALA A 79 -6.62 -13.01 -1.78
N ARG A 80 -6.23 -13.36 -0.56
CA ARG A 80 -7.00 -13.09 0.66
C ARG A 80 -6.20 -12.30 1.68
N GLU A 81 -4.89 -12.31 1.53
CA GLU A 81 -3.95 -11.75 2.48
C GLU A 81 -2.97 -10.85 1.76
N THR A 82 -2.32 -9.98 2.52
CA THR A 82 -1.30 -9.05 2.05
C THR A 82 -0.10 -9.15 2.96
N GLN A 83 1.09 -9.34 2.40
CA GLN A 83 2.33 -9.14 3.12
C GLN A 83 2.85 -7.73 2.84
N VAL A 84 3.30 -7.04 3.89
CA VAL A 84 3.79 -5.67 3.79
C VAL A 84 5.25 -5.60 4.22
N MET A 85 6.03 -4.81 3.48
CA MET A 85 7.36 -4.37 3.89
C MET A 85 7.44 -2.85 3.76
N THR A 86 8.01 -2.23 4.79
CA THR A 86 8.06 -0.77 4.90
C THR A 86 9.48 -0.32 5.08
N LEU A 87 9.92 0.59 4.22
CA LEU A 87 11.18 1.30 4.32
C LEU A 87 10.89 2.76 4.70
N THR A 88 11.68 3.31 5.61
CA THR A 88 11.46 4.67 6.12
C THR A 88 12.80 5.34 6.36
N TRP A 89 12.99 6.49 5.73
CA TRP A 89 14.22 7.28 5.80
C TRP A 89 13.90 8.66 6.39
N THR A 90 13.76 8.72 7.71
CA THR A 90 13.45 9.96 8.44
C THR A 90 14.63 10.93 8.58
N HIS A 91 15.84 10.46 8.26
CA HIS A 91 17.07 11.25 8.22
C HIS A 91 17.25 12.05 6.93
N LEU A 92 16.45 11.77 5.90
CA LEU A 92 16.43 12.55 4.66
C LEU A 92 15.66 13.86 4.85
N SER A 93 15.98 14.86 4.04
CA SER A 93 15.20 16.09 3.91
C SER A 93 14.71 16.25 2.47
N PRO A 94 13.39 16.17 2.21
CA PRO A 94 12.33 15.74 3.13
C PRO A 94 12.41 14.23 3.47
N PRO A 95 11.74 13.76 4.55
CA PRO A 95 11.60 12.34 4.83
C PRO A 95 10.92 11.58 3.69
N ARG A 96 11.36 10.34 3.47
CA ARG A 96 10.79 9.42 2.48
C ARG A 96 10.32 8.12 3.12
N MET A 97 9.28 7.55 2.56
CA MET A 97 8.76 6.24 2.95
C MET A 97 8.40 5.43 1.70
N ALA A 98 8.70 4.13 1.71
CA ALA A 98 8.26 3.21 0.69
C ALA A 98 7.55 2.02 1.33
N ILE A 99 6.43 1.60 0.76
CA ILE A 99 5.69 0.41 1.22
C ILE A 99 5.51 -0.54 0.04
N PHE A 100 6.02 -1.75 0.18
CA PHE A 100 5.80 -2.84 -0.76
C PHE A 100 4.69 -3.74 -0.21
N ILE A 101 3.67 -4.00 -1.02
CA ILE A 101 2.51 -4.83 -0.65
C ILE A 101 2.40 -5.99 -1.63
N HIS A 102 2.52 -7.21 -1.14
CA HIS A 102 2.39 -8.43 -1.93
C HIS A 102 1.02 -9.06 -1.65
N HIS A 103 0.21 -9.25 -2.69
CA HIS A 103 -1.07 -9.94 -2.56
C HIS A 103 -0.87 -11.46 -2.60
N ILE A 104 -1.28 -12.17 -1.54
CA ILE A 104 -1.02 -13.61 -1.37
C ILE A 104 -2.31 -14.39 -1.08
N CYS A 105 -2.36 -15.64 -1.58
CA CYS A 105 -3.52 -16.52 -1.38
C CYS A 105 -3.70 -16.94 0.08
N ASN A 106 -2.61 -17.30 0.76
CA ASN A 106 -2.59 -17.75 2.15
C ASN A 106 -1.14 -17.75 2.67
N HIS A 107 -0.84 -17.07 3.78
CA HIS A 107 0.50 -17.11 4.39
C HIS A 107 0.92 -18.51 4.91
N ASP A 108 -0.03 -19.41 5.16
CA ASP A 108 0.25 -20.79 5.58
C ASP A 108 0.66 -21.70 4.41
N ARG A 109 0.51 -21.25 3.15
CA ARG A 109 0.95 -22.03 1.98
C ARG A 109 2.45 -21.85 1.80
N GLN A 110 3.21 -22.90 2.10
CA GLN A 110 4.68 -22.88 2.11
C GLN A 110 5.30 -22.39 0.80
N GLU A 111 4.82 -22.88 -0.35
CA GLU A 111 5.33 -22.50 -1.67
C GLU A 111 5.25 -20.98 -1.91
N CYS A 112 4.06 -20.37 -1.76
CA CYS A 112 3.91 -18.93 -1.94
C CYS A 112 4.65 -18.11 -0.88
N PHE A 113 4.77 -18.63 0.34
CA PHE A 113 5.49 -17.91 1.39
C PHE A 113 7.00 -17.93 1.14
N ALA A 114 7.55 -19.01 0.58
CA ALA A 114 8.97 -19.08 0.21
C ALA A 114 9.32 -18.06 -0.88
N GLU A 115 8.50 -17.95 -1.94
CA GLU A 115 8.70 -16.94 -2.99
C GLU A 115 8.60 -15.51 -2.43
N LEU A 116 7.64 -15.27 -1.53
CA LEU A 116 7.51 -14.00 -0.82
C LEU A 116 8.76 -13.67 0.03
N GLU A 117 9.33 -14.66 0.72
CA GLU A 117 10.56 -14.50 1.49
C GLU A 117 11.75 -14.12 0.60
N GLU A 118 11.85 -14.72 -0.60
CA GLU A 118 12.88 -14.37 -1.59
C GLU A 118 12.73 -12.92 -2.10
N HIS A 119 11.50 -12.47 -2.40
CA HIS A 119 11.23 -11.08 -2.79
C HIS A 119 11.63 -10.09 -1.68
N HIS A 120 11.29 -10.42 -0.43
CA HIS A 120 11.68 -9.60 0.72
C HIS A 120 13.19 -9.59 0.93
N TYR A 121 13.87 -10.72 0.73
CA TYR A 121 15.32 -10.80 0.78
C TYR A 121 15.97 -9.89 -0.27
N ALA A 122 15.50 -9.94 -1.52
CA ALA A 122 16.02 -9.12 -2.61
C ALA A 122 15.89 -7.61 -2.31
N ILE A 123 14.73 -7.15 -1.83
CA ILE A 123 14.53 -5.74 -1.47
C ILE A 123 15.41 -5.34 -0.29
N LYS A 124 15.54 -6.18 0.74
CA LYS A 124 16.45 -5.91 1.87
C LYS A 124 17.90 -5.79 1.39
N MET A 125 18.34 -6.69 0.50
CA MET A 125 19.69 -6.66 -0.08
C MET A 125 19.95 -5.36 -0.84
N LEU A 126 19.04 -4.97 -1.76
CA LEU A 126 19.16 -3.74 -2.54
C LEU A 126 19.19 -2.46 -1.67
N ASN A 127 18.62 -2.52 -0.47
CA ASN A 127 18.57 -1.40 0.47
C ASN A 127 19.60 -1.51 1.61
N ASN A 128 20.57 -2.45 1.53
CA ASN A 128 21.58 -2.70 2.56
C ASN A 128 20.99 -2.92 3.96
N LEU A 129 19.87 -3.62 4.06
CA LEU A 129 19.18 -3.92 5.32
C LEU A 129 19.59 -5.29 5.86
N PRO A 130 19.51 -5.51 7.19
CA PRO A 130 19.79 -6.81 7.79
C PRO A 130 18.92 -7.94 7.23
N GLN A 131 19.55 -9.04 6.83
CA GLN A 131 18.89 -10.24 6.31
C GLN A 131 18.27 -11.09 7.41
N THR A 132 17.21 -10.54 8.01
CA THR A 132 16.39 -11.21 9.01
C THR A 132 15.27 -12.00 8.33
N PRO A 133 14.88 -13.18 8.86
CA PRO A 133 13.71 -13.91 8.38
C PRO A 133 12.45 -13.04 8.41
N LEU A 134 11.54 -13.26 7.47
CA LEU A 134 10.26 -12.56 7.46
C LEU A 134 9.42 -13.04 8.67
N PRO A 135 8.97 -12.14 9.57
CA PRO A 135 8.06 -12.55 10.63
C PRO A 135 6.79 -13.15 10.02
N ARG A 136 6.54 -14.42 10.32
CA ARG A 136 5.31 -15.09 9.90
C ARG A 136 4.12 -14.44 10.62
N PRO A 137 3.04 -14.09 9.89
CA PRO A 137 1.80 -13.67 10.52
C PRO A 137 1.29 -14.72 11.49
N ARG A 138 0.50 -14.28 12.47
CA ARG A 138 -0.16 -15.22 13.39
C ARG A 138 -1.00 -16.20 12.59
N ARG A 139 -0.82 -17.49 12.85
CA ARG A 139 -1.60 -18.55 12.22
C ARG A 139 -3.09 -18.35 12.51
N LYS A 140 -3.92 -18.50 11.47
CA LYS A 140 -5.38 -18.43 11.59
C LYS A 140 -5.92 -19.65 12.31
N ARG A 141 -7.10 -19.53 12.93
CA ARG A 141 -7.79 -20.71 13.48
C ARG A 141 -8.29 -21.60 12.34
N PRO A 142 -8.46 -22.90 12.57
CA PRO A 142 -9.10 -23.77 11.58
C PRO A 142 -10.46 -23.21 11.14
N GLY A 143 -10.64 -23.02 9.84
CA GLY A 143 -11.88 -22.47 9.25
C GLY A 143 -11.87 -20.95 9.01
N ASP A 144 -11.01 -20.19 9.71
CA ASP A 144 -10.90 -18.75 9.52
C ASP A 144 -10.26 -18.43 8.16
N ARG A 145 -10.88 -17.53 7.41
CA ARG A 145 -10.36 -17.03 6.13
C ARG A 145 -10.53 -15.52 6.07
N HIS A 146 -9.49 -14.84 5.60
CA HIS A 146 -9.59 -13.42 5.31
C HIS A 146 -10.46 -13.17 4.07
N PRO A 147 -11.14 -12.02 4.00
CA PRO A 147 -11.90 -11.60 2.82
C PRO A 147 -11.04 -11.61 1.56
N ARG A 148 -11.65 -11.91 0.41
CA ARG A 148 -10.98 -11.78 -0.89
C ARG A 148 -10.53 -10.33 -1.12
N ALA A 149 -9.36 -10.15 -1.72
CA ALA A 149 -8.89 -8.84 -2.14
C ALA A 149 -9.87 -8.16 -3.12
N SER A 150 -10.55 -8.94 -3.96
CA SER A 150 -11.60 -8.44 -4.85
C SER A 150 -12.91 -7.99 -4.18
N SER A 151 -13.09 -8.21 -2.87
CA SER A 151 -14.35 -7.88 -2.18
C SER A 151 -14.45 -6.39 -1.80
N CYS A 152 -15.66 -5.96 -1.44
CA CYS A 152 -15.95 -4.61 -0.95
C CYS A 152 -15.09 -4.24 0.26
N ALA A 153 -14.44 -3.08 0.21
CA ALA A 153 -13.62 -2.58 1.30
C ALA A 153 -14.44 -2.32 2.57
N GLY A 154 -15.72 -1.99 2.46
CA GLY A 154 -16.63 -1.71 3.59
C GLY A 154 -17.10 -2.96 4.32
N CYS A 155 -17.94 -3.77 3.68
CA CYS A 155 -18.53 -4.96 4.32
C CYS A 155 -17.65 -6.21 4.30
N GLN A 156 -16.61 -6.24 3.44
CA GLN A 156 -15.65 -7.36 3.33
C GLN A 156 -16.29 -8.74 3.08
N LYS A 157 -17.48 -8.78 2.50
CA LYS A 157 -18.18 -10.03 2.18
C LYS A 157 -17.67 -10.57 0.85
N ASP A 158 -17.22 -11.82 0.82
CA ASP A 158 -16.75 -12.49 -0.40
C ASP A 158 -17.79 -12.49 -1.53
N ALA A 159 -19.09 -12.49 -1.21
CA ALA A 159 -20.18 -12.42 -2.21
C ALA A 159 -20.14 -11.13 -3.05
N THR A 160 -19.48 -10.07 -2.56
CA THR A 160 -19.34 -8.82 -3.31
C THR A 160 -18.23 -8.87 -4.35
N SER A 161 -17.36 -9.89 -4.33
CA SER A 161 -16.30 -10.06 -5.34
C SER A 161 -16.81 -10.37 -6.74
N SER A 162 -18.06 -10.80 -6.88
CA SER A 162 -18.71 -11.03 -8.18
C SER A 162 -19.60 -9.86 -8.61
N MET A 163 -19.61 -8.77 -7.83
CA MET A 163 -20.38 -7.56 -8.13
C MET A 163 -19.48 -6.52 -8.80
N GLU A 164 -20.11 -5.61 -9.55
CA GLU A 164 -19.42 -4.42 -10.05
C GLU A 164 -19.24 -3.40 -8.92
N LEU A 165 -18.07 -3.43 -8.27
CA LEU A 165 -17.75 -2.54 -7.17
C LEU A 165 -17.41 -1.12 -7.66
N GLN A 166 -17.97 -0.13 -6.97
CA GLN A 166 -17.79 1.29 -7.26
C GLN A 166 -16.53 1.81 -6.59
N ARG A 167 -15.63 2.42 -7.37
CA ARG A 167 -14.43 3.09 -6.85
C ARG A 167 -14.81 4.37 -6.10
N CYS A 168 -14.08 4.69 -5.03
CA CYS A 168 -14.20 5.97 -4.36
C CYS A 168 -13.96 7.10 -5.38
N SER A 169 -14.96 7.98 -5.57
CA SER A 169 -14.92 9.02 -6.60
C SER A 169 -13.80 10.04 -6.40
N ARG A 170 -13.30 10.20 -5.16
CA ARG A 170 -12.20 11.11 -4.83
C ARG A 170 -10.83 10.50 -5.12
N CYS A 171 -10.47 9.40 -4.45
CA CYS A 171 -9.11 8.84 -4.54
C CYS A 171 -8.92 7.82 -5.66
N LYS A 172 -10.01 7.32 -6.25
CA LYS A 172 -10.02 6.27 -7.31
C LYS A 172 -9.34 4.95 -6.93
N LEU A 173 -8.94 4.76 -5.67
CA LEU A 173 -8.22 3.58 -5.19
C LEU A 173 -9.16 2.48 -4.68
N THR A 174 -9.82 2.72 -3.55
CA THR A 174 -10.62 1.70 -2.83
C THR A 174 -12.00 1.50 -3.49
N ARG A 175 -12.59 0.30 -3.34
CA ARG A 175 -13.85 -0.09 -3.98
C ARG A 175 -14.93 -0.54 -2.99
N TYR A 176 -16.19 -0.22 -3.27
CA TYR A 176 -17.35 -0.50 -2.43
C TYR A 176 -18.51 -1.10 -3.23
N CYS A 177 -19.33 -1.96 -2.64
CA CYS A 177 -20.53 -2.50 -3.29
C CYS A 177 -21.69 -1.49 -3.35
N GLY A 178 -21.55 -0.32 -2.71
CA GLY A 178 -22.56 0.73 -2.68
C GLY A 178 -22.18 1.87 -1.75
N THR A 179 -22.96 2.96 -1.81
CA THR A 179 -22.73 4.20 -1.04
C THR A 179 -22.84 4.00 0.47
N GLU A 180 -23.67 3.06 0.92
CA GLU A 180 -23.80 2.70 2.34
C GLU A 180 -22.46 2.20 2.91
N CYS A 181 -21.86 1.20 2.26
CA CYS A 181 -20.56 0.66 2.67
C CYS A 181 -19.44 1.71 2.63
N GLN A 182 -19.50 2.65 1.67
CA GLN A 182 -18.54 3.77 1.62
C GLN A 182 -18.73 4.73 2.79
N ARG A 183 -19.97 5.09 3.12
CA ARG A 183 -20.31 6.00 4.22
C ARG A 183 -19.88 5.42 5.56
N ASP A 184 -20.14 4.14 5.78
CA ASP A 184 -19.82 3.47 7.04
C ASP A 184 -18.29 3.33 7.24
N ASP A 185 -17.56 3.09 6.16
CA ASP A 185 -16.10 3.00 6.16
C ASP A 185 -15.41 4.38 6.19
N TRP A 186 -16.16 5.47 5.98
CA TRP A 186 -15.60 6.82 5.82
C TRP A 186 -14.72 7.28 6.98
N LYS A 187 -15.09 6.96 8.23
CA LYS A 187 -14.30 7.34 9.42
C LYS A 187 -12.86 6.84 9.33
N ARG A 188 -12.65 5.65 8.76
CA ARG A 188 -11.35 5.05 8.50
C ARG A 188 -10.75 5.59 7.20
N HIS A 189 -11.50 5.48 6.10
CA HIS A 189 -11.00 5.77 4.74
C HIS A 189 -10.58 7.23 4.55
N LYS A 190 -11.25 8.20 5.19
CA LYS A 190 -10.99 9.63 4.98
C LYS A 190 -9.53 10.05 5.20
N GLN A 191 -8.83 9.39 6.13
CA GLN A 191 -7.42 9.66 6.42
C GLN A 191 -6.56 9.34 5.21
N THR A 192 -6.64 8.10 4.72
CA THR A 192 -5.96 7.64 3.50
C THR A 192 -6.41 8.44 2.27
N CYS A 193 -7.72 8.63 2.10
CA CYS A 193 -8.33 9.24 0.92
C CYS A 193 -7.78 10.65 0.62
N SER A 194 -7.55 11.44 1.67
CA SER A 194 -7.10 12.83 1.54
C SER A 194 -5.61 12.99 1.24
N GLN A 195 -4.82 11.94 1.42
CA GLN A 195 -3.37 11.97 1.30
C GLN A 195 -2.88 11.43 -0.05
N ILE A 196 -3.75 10.77 -0.81
CA ILE A 196 -3.40 10.21 -2.13
C ILE A 196 -3.16 11.35 -3.12
N TYR A 197 -1.97 11.35 -3.72
CA TYR A 197 -1.59 12.22 -4.83
C TYR A 197 -1.93 11.55 -6.17
N SER A 198 -1.49 10.31 -6.37
CA SER A 198 -1.72 9.59 -7.62
C SER A 198 -1.87 8.09 -7.41
N VAL A 199 -2.59 7.45 -8.34
CA VAL A 199 -2.82 6.00 -8.40
C VAL A 199 -2.61 5.57 -9.85
N LEU A 200 -1.66 4.67 -10.09
CA LEU A 200 -1.36 4.11 -11.40
C LEU A 200 -1.47 2.59 -11.32
N PHE A 201 -2.32 2.00 -12.16
CA PHE A 201 -2.43 0.54 -12.32
C PHE A 201 -1.69 0.13 -13.59
N GLU A 202 -0.85 -0.90 -13.51
CA GLU A 202 -0.02 -1.40 -14.61
C GLU A 202 -0.22 -2.92 -14.77
N GLY A 203 -0.11 -3.43 -16.00
CA GLY A 203 -0.28 -4.86 -16.28
C GLY A 203 -1.73 -5.36 -16.20
N TRP A 204 -2.71 -4.46 -16.35
CA TRP A 204 -4.14 -4.80 -16.38
C TRP A 204 -4.68 -4.60 -17.80
N ASP A 205 -5.49 -5.53 -18.29
CA ASP A 205 -6.19 -5.39 -19.58
C ASP A 205 -7.04 -4.09 -19.59
N ASP A 206 -7.03 -3.39 -20.72
CA ASP A 206 -7.67 -2.07 -20.92
C ASP A 206 -9.19 -2.04 -20.63
N ARG A 207 -9.84 -3.21 -20.53
CA ARG A 207 -11.26 -3.32 -20.12
C ARG A 207 -11.51 -2.85 -18.69
N ASP A 208 -10.48 -2.79 -17.84
CA ASP A 208 -10.59 -2.39 -16.43
C ASP A 208 -9.80 -1.11 -16.09
N ALA A 209 -9.19 -0.44 -17.07
CA ALA A 209 -8.39 0.76 -16.86
C ALA A 209 -9.26 1.88 -16.24
N ALA A 210 -8.86 2.37 -15.06
CA ALA A 210 -9.44 3.60 -14.52
C ALA A 210 -9.05 4.74 -15.47
N PRO A 211 -9.95 5.70 -15.78
CA PRO A 211 -9.55 6.87 -16.54
C PRO A 211 -8.39 7.54 -15.81
N GLN A 212 -7.32 7.80 -16.57
CA GLN A 212 -6.17 8.57 -16.12
C GLN A 212 -6.71 9.88 -15.57
N VAL A 213 -6.50 10.13 -14.26
CA VAL A 213 -6.84 11.41 -13.66
C VAL A 213 -5.82 12.42 -14.16
N GLN A 214 -6.10 12.97 -15.34
CA GLN A 214 -5.48 14.18 -15.83
C GLN A 214 -6.37 15.36 -15.40
N GLN A 215 -5.71 16.41 -14.92
CA GLN A 215 -6.19 17.77 -14.63
C GLN A 215 -6.87 17.99 -13.27
N LEU A 216 -6.22 18.83 -12.44
CA LEU A 216 -6.65 20.21 -12.23
C LEU A 216 -5.42 21.10 -12.06
N GLU A 217 -5.05 21.78 -13.15
CA GLU A 217 -4.50 23.13 -13.07
C GLU A 217 -5.57 24.03 -12.43
N GLN A 218 -5.17 24.87 -11.47
CA GLN A 218 -5.62 26.26 -11.26
C GLN A 218 -5.15 26.77 -9.88
N ALA A 219 -3.99 27.43 -9.91
CA ALA A 219 -3.77 28.73 -9.29
C ALA A 219 -2.80 29.51 -10.18
#